data_AF-A0A1T5GQV6-F1
#
_entry.id   AF-A0A1T5GQV6-F1
#
_cell.length_a   1.000
_cell.length_b   1.000
_cell.length_c   1.000
_cell.angle_alpha   90.00
_cell.angle_beta   90.00
_cell.angle_gamma   90.00
#
_symmetry.space_group_name_H-M   'P 1'
#
loop_
_entity.id
_entity.type
_entity.pdbx_description
1 polymer ?
#
loop_
_entity_poly.entity_id
_entity_poly.type
_entity_poly.pdbx_seq_one_letter_code
_entity_poly.pdbx_strand_id
1 'polypeptide(L)'
;MEDKNFNLNGTITIYYNNKVLLDEVQYRLLNLVLTDGSLANALQELNLSRSKAMGLINRMNRLAPETVVDMGKKKDKTYLQVSDFGMKLLNSYAQKEFELYIFLKDGNRHLNASFHQNSRTARRIESISA
;
A
#
# COMPACT_ATOMS: atom_id res chain seq x y z
N MET A 1 -2.22 -18.64 -25.38
CA MET A 1 -3.42 -17.78 -25.39
C MET A 1 -3.42 -17.06 -24.06
N GLU A 2 -3.22 -15.74 -24.05
CA GLU A 2 -3.45 -14.97 -22.82
C GLU A 2 -4.94 -15.10 -22.50
N ASP A 3 -5.25 -15.83 -21.43
CA ASP A 3 -6.57 -15.74 -20.81
C ASP A 3 -6.71 -14.29 -20.36
N LYS A 4 -7.46 -13.50 -21.14
CA LYS A 4 -7.86 -12.14 -20.79
C LYS A 4 -8.86 -12.23 -19.64
N ASN A 5 -8.35 -12.54 -18.46
CA ASN A 5 -9.11 -12.46 -17.23
C ASN A 5 -9.30 -10.99 -16.89
N PHE A 6 -10.53 -10.64 -16.55
CA PHE A 6 -10.84 -9.35 -15.98
C PHE A 6 -10.00 -9.16 -14.70
N ASN A 7 -9.37 -7.99 -14.58
CA ASN A 7 -8.49 -7.65 -13.47
C ASN A 7 -8.82 -6.26 -12.92
N LEU A 8 -9.61 -6.22 -11.85
CA LEU A 8 -9.83 -5.05 -11.01
C LEU A 8 -8.74 -4.99 -9.94
N ASN A 9 -8.04 -3.87 -9.89
CA ASN A 9 -7.01 -3.63 -8.88
C ASN A 9 -7.17 -2.22 -8.29
N GLY A 10 -6.58 -1.97 -7.12
CA GLY A 10 -6.68 -0.71 -6.44
C GLY A 10 -5.59 -0.52 -5.39
N THR A 11 -5.39 0.73 -4.98
CA THR A 11 -4.44 1.11 -3.93
C THR A 11 -5.11 2.07 -2.97
N ILE A 12 -4.50 2.23 -1.80
CA ILE A 12 -5.00 3.11 -0.74
C ILE A 12 -4.03 4.26 -0.56
N THR A 13 -4.59 5.43 -0.31
CA THR A 13 -3.82 6.62 0.05
C THR A 13 -4.61 7.40 1.08
N ILE A 14 -3.99 7.66 2.23
CA ILE A 14 -4.57 8.46 3.31
C ILE A 14 -4.14 9.91 3.08
N TYR A 15 -5.12 10.80 3.08
CA TYR A 15 -4.92 12.24 2.93
C TYR A 15 -5.22 12.97 4.25
N TYR A 16 -4.49 14.06 4.48
CA TYR A 16 -4.82 15.05 5.50
C TYR A 16 -4.69 16.45 4.89
N ASN A 17 -5.73 17.27 5.01
CA ASN A 17 -5.81 18.59 4.36
C ASN A 17 -5.46 18.56 2.86
N ASN A 18 -6.04 17.59 2.12
CA ASN A 18 -5.80 17.35 0.69
C ASN A 18 -4.33 17.08 0.30
N LYS A 19 -3.49 16.71 1.25
CA LYS A 19 -2.11 16.28 1.02
C LYS A 19 -1.97 14.82 1.39
N VAL A 20 -1.26 14.04 0.57
CA VAL A 20 -0.95 12.64 0.87
C VAL A 20 -0.23 12.57 2.23
N LEU A 21 -0.83 11.95 3.23
CA LEU A 21 -0.18 11.70 4.50
C LEU A 21 0.54 10.36 4.46
N LEU A 22 -0.13 9.32 3.97
CA LEU A 22 0.39 7.95 3.93
C LEU A 22 -0.09 7.21 2.68
N ASP A 23 0.85 6.81 1.83
CA ASP A 23 0.68 5.87 0.74
C ASP A 23 1.50 4.59 0.99
N GLU A 24 1.50 3.66 0.02
CA GLU A 24 2.23 2.40 0.08
C GLU A 24 3.71 2.56 0.45
N VAL A 25 4.41 3.55 -0.12
CA VAL A 25 5.84 3.75 0.11
C VAL A 25 6.09 4.17 1.55
N GLN A 26 5.28 5.11 2.06
CA GLN A 26 5.42 5.55 3.44
C GLN A 26 4.98 4.48 4.44
N TYR A 27 3.93 3.70 4.12
CA TYR A 27 3.51 2.55 4.91
C TYR A 27 4.63 1.51 5.05
N ARG A 28 5.25 1.12 3.94
CA ARG A 28 6.39 0.18 3.95
C ARG A 28 7.60 0.75 4.70
N LEU A 29 7.90 2.03 4.54
CA LEU A 29 8.97 2.72 5.29
C LEU A 29 8.72 2.64 6.79
N LEU A 30 7.51 2.97 7.25
CA LEU A 30 7.15 2.92 8.66
C LEU A 30 7.21 1.50 9.23
N ASN A 31 6.75 0.49 8.48
CA ASN A 31 6.86 -0.90 8.91
C ASN A 31 8.33 -1.34 9.09
N LEU A 32 9.22 -0.99 8.16
CA LEU A 32 10.64 -1.34 8.28
C LEU A 32 11.33 -0.61 9.44
N VAL A 33 10.93 0.65 9.69
CA VAL A 33 11.37 1.39 10.89
C VAL A 33 10.89 0.71 12.17
N LEU A 34 9.64 0.21 12.19
CA LEU A 34 9.08 -0.49 13.34
C LEU A 34 9.81 -1.81 13.63
N THR A 35 10.17 -2.59 12.60
CA THR A 35 10.81 -3.90 12.77
C THR A 35 12.24 -3.79 13.28
N ASP A 36 13.05 -2.91 12.68
CA ASP A 36 14.50 -2.92 12.91
C ASP A 36 15.03 -1.70 13.69
N GLY A 37 14.20 -0.66 13.86
CA GLY A 37 14.60 0.62 14.49
C GLY A 37 15.73 1.36 13.75
N SER A 38 16.16 0.85 12.59
CA SER A 38 17.28 1.31 11.79
C SER A 38 16.80 1.68 10.40
N LEU A 39 17.17 2.89 9.96
CA LEU A 39 16.84 3.35 8.63
C LEU A 39 17.56 2.55 7.53
N ALA A 40 18.69 1.91 7.84
CA ALA A 40 19.55 1.27 6.83
C ALA A 40 18.82 0.19 6.02
N ASN A 41 18.08 -0.70 6.70
CA ASN A 41 17.32 -1.75 6.04
C ASN A 41 16.20 -1.16 5.18
N ALA A 42 15.52 -0.13 5.68
CA ALA A 42 14.48 0.56 4.92
C ALA A 42 15.00 1.21 3.62
N LEU A 43 16.22 1.75 3.62
CA LEU A 43 16.82 2.33 2.42
C LEU A 43 17.10 1.27 1.35
N GLN A 44 17.62 0.10 1.77
CA GLN A 44 17.93 -1.00 0.86
C GLN A 44 16.65 -1.61 0.27
N GLU A 45 15.69 -1.99 1.13
CA GLU A 45 14.43 -2.64 0.73
C GLU A 45 13.55 -1.76 -0.17
N LEU A 46 13.60 -0.43 0.03
CA LEU A 46 12.80 0.52 -0.75
C LEU A 46 13.58 1.21 -1.87
N ASN A 47 14.88 0.88 -2.03
CA ASN A 47 15.79 1.55 -2.96
C ASN A 47 15.73 3.09 -2.84
N LEU A 48 15.75 3.60 -1.60
CA LEU A 48 15.66 5.01 -1.28
C LEU A 48 17.01 5.58 -0.87
N SER A 49 17.29 6.82 -1.26
CA SER A 49 18.37 7.57 -0.63
C SER A 49 17.99 7.96 0.80
N ARG A 50 18.99 8.11 1.68
CA ARG A 50 18.78 8.57 3.06
C ARG A 50 18.01 9.90 3.10
N SER A 51 18.36 10.84 2.23
CA SER A 51 17.70 12.14 2.16
C SER A 51 16.22 12.03 1.77
N LYS A 52 15.89 11.13 0.83
CA LYS A 52 14.51 10.89 0.41
C LYS A 52 13.67 10.26 1.54
N ALA A 53 14.19 9.24 2.21
CA ALA A 53 13.49 8.61 3.33
C ALA A 53 13.26 9.58 4.51
N MET A 54 14.28 10.37 4.87
CA MET A 54 14.12 11.43 5.88
C MET A 54 13.14 12.50 5.44
N GLY A 55 13.14 12.86 4.15
CA GLY A 55 12.16 13.79 3.58
C GLY A 55 10.72 13.29 3.70
N LEU A 56 10.50 11.99 3.50
CA LEU A 56 9.19 11.35 3.71
C LEU A 56 8.77 11.41 5.18
N ILE A 57 9.66 11.04 6.10
CA ILE A 57 9.39 11.09 7.56
C ILE A 57 9.06 12.52 8.01
N ASN A 58 9.91 13.49 7.64
CA ASN A 58 9.70 14.89 7.98
C ASN A 58 8.39 15.44 7.40
N ARG A 59 8.02 15.01 6.19
CA ARG A 59 6.75 15.39 5.57
C ARG A 59 5.56 14.82 6.34
N MET A 60 5.61 13.55 6.75
CA MET A 60 4.57 12.93 7.57
C MET A 60 4.41 13.64 8.91
N ASN A 61 5.50 13.83 9.65
CA ASN A 61 5.49 14.52 10.95
C ASN A 61 4.97 15.96 10.85
N ARG A 62 5.25 16.66 9.75
CA ARG A 62 4.76 18.02 9.53
C ARG A 62 3.28 18.08 9.17
N LEU A 63 2.77 17.07 8.46
CA LEU A 63 1.37 17.05 8.01
C LEU A 63 0.44 16.53 9.09
N ALA A 64 0.88 15.56 9.88
CA ALA A 64 0.08 14.92 10.90
C ALA A 64 -0.26 15.87 12.08
N PRO A 65 -1.40 15.64 12.76
CA PRO A 65 -1.74 16.39 13.98
C PRO A 65 -0.84 16.03 15.17
N GLU A 66 -0.21 14.86 15.13
CA GLU A 66 0.75 14.36 16.13
C GLU A 66 1.98 13.81 15.41
N THR A 67 3.13 13.75 16.09
CA THR A 67 4.34 13.15 15.53
C THR A 67 4.03 11.73 15.04
N VAL A 68 4.52 11.35 13.85
CA VAL A 68 4.36 9.99 13.29
C VAL A 68 5.56 9.14 13.68
N VAL A 69 6.77 9.68 13.52
CA VAL A 69 8.05 9.02 13.86
C VAL A 69 8.88 9.94 14.76
N ASP A 70 9.25 9.43 15.92
CA ASP A 70 10.21 10.07 16.81
C ASP A 70 11.64 9.82 16.33
N MET A 71 12.46 10.86 16.38
CA MET A 71 13.85 10.83 15.92
C MET A 71 14.78 11.20 17.07
N GLY A 72 15.62 10.26 17.47
CA GLY A 72 16.62 10.44 18.53
C GLY A 72 18.04 10.31 18.01
N LYS A 73 19.01 10.78 18.81
CA LYS A 73 20.43 10.43 18.64
C LYS A 73 20.88 9.61 19.84
N LYS A 74 21.44 8.42 19.60
CA LYS A 74 22.08 7.60 20.62
C LYS A 74 23.43 7.12 20.09
N LYS A 75 24.52 7.47 20.77
CA LYS A 75 25.90 7.06 20.42
C LYS A 75 26.20 7.23 18.92
N ASP A 76 26.00 8.43 18.40
CA ASP A 76 26.21 8.83 17.00
C ASP A 76 25.36 8.13 15.92
N LYS A 77 24.38 7.33 16.33
CA LYS A 77 23.37 6.76 15.43
C LYS A 77 22.03 7.47 15.61
N THR A 78 21.41 7.83 14.49
CA THR A 78 20.02 8.26 14.46
C THR A 78 19.15 7.04 14.75
N TYR A 79 18.36 7.11 15.82
CA TYR A 79 17.33 6.11 16.12
C TYR A 79 15.98 6.65 15.67
N LEU A 80 15.18 5.78 15.06
CA LEU A 80 13.84 6.08 14.59
C LEU A 80 12.87 5.15 15.32
N GLN A 81 11.79 5.73 15.84
CA GLN A 81 10.72 4.99 16.48
C GLN A 81 9.38 5.46 15.96
N VAL A 82 8.52 4.53 15.56
CA VAL A 82 7.14 4.86 15.22
C VAL A 82 6.42 5.20 16.53
N SER A 83 5.81 6.38 16.59
CA SER A 83 5.03 6.84 17.75
C SER A 83 3.69 6.09 17.86
N ASP A 84 2.95 6.32 18.95
CA ASP A 84 1.59 5.78 19.10
C ASP A 84 0.64 6.24 17.98
N PHE A 85 0.73 7.50 17.55
CA PHE A 85 -0.06 8.00 16.44
C PHE A 85 0.36 7.35 15.12
N GLY A 86 1.67 7.17 14.90
CA GLY A 86 2.18 6.45 13.74
C GLY A 86 1.72 4.99 13.69
N MET A 87 1.62 4.33 14.86
CA MET A 87 1.07 2.98 14.96
C MET A 87 -0.42 2.94 14.61
N LYS A 88 -1.21 3.92 15.07
CA LYS A 88 -2.63 4.04 14.67
C LYS A 88 -2.79 4.22 13.16
N LEU A 89 -1.92 5.02 12.53
CA LEU A 89 -1.90 5.20 11.08
C LEU A 89 -1.56 3.89 10.34
N LEU A 90 -0.51 3.18 10.77
CA LEU A 90 -0.13 1.88 10.20
C LEU A 90 -1.28 0.88 10.29
N ASN A 91 -1.88 0.74 11.46
CA ASN A 91 -3.00 -0.19 11.68
C ASN A 91 -4.21 0.18 10.82
N SER A 92 -4.52 1.47 10.69
CA SER A 92 -5.62 1.94 9.85
C SER A 92 -5.37 1.65 8.37
N TYR A 93 -4.15 1.89 7.89
CA TYR A 93 -3.77 1.58 6.51
C TYR A 93 -3.88 0.07 6.25
N ALA A 94 -3.29 -0.77 7.11
CA ALA A 94 -3.32 -2.23 6.98
C ALA A 94 -4.75 -2.78 6.99
N GLN A 95 -5.60 -2.27 7.89
CA GLN A 95 -7.00 -2.66 7.93
C GLN A 95 -7.72 -2.32 6.62
N LYS A 96 -7.54 -1.10 6.10
CA LYS A 96 -8.17 -0.69 4.85
C LYS A 96 -7.63 -1.45 3.65
N GLU A 97 -6.34 -1.75 3.63
CA GLU A 97 -5.71 -2.57 2.59
C GLU A 97 -6.31 -3.97 2.55
N PHE A 98 -6.55 -4.56 3.73
CA PHE A 98 -7.24 -5.84 3.83
C PHE A 98 -8.70 -5.78 3.36
N GLU A 99 -9.46 -4.76 3.78
CA GLU A 99 -10.84 -4.54 3.31
C GLU A 99 -10.89 -4.40 1.78
N LEU A 100 -9.96 -3.62 1.20
CA LEU A 100 -9.85 -3.45 -0.24
C LEU A 100 -9.48 -4.76 -0.94
N TYR A 101 -8.54 -5.53 -0.39
CA TYR A 101 -8.18 -6.85 -0.94
C TYR A 101 -9.39 -7.77 -1.06
N ILE A 102 -10.23 -7.85 -0.02
CA ILE A 102 -11.46 -8.66 -0.04
C ILE A 102 -12.41 -8.15 -1.12
N PHE A 103 -12.65 -6.84 -1.17
CA PHE A 103 -13.50 -6.22 -2.19
C PHE A 103 -13.02 -6.52 -3.62
N LEU A 104 -11.72 -6.34 -3.89
CA LEU A 104 -11.11 -6.60 -5.19
C LEU A 104 -11.20 -8.08 -5.55
N LYS A 105 -10.96 -8.99 -4.60
CA LYS A 105 -11.04 -10.44 -4.81
C LYS A 105 -12.45 -10.87 -5.20
N ASP A 106 -13.46 -10.39 -4.48
CA ASP A 106 -14.86 -10.71 -4.75
C ASP A 106 -15.33 -10.10 -6.07
N GLY A 107 -14.98 -8.85 -6.34
CA GLY A 107 -15.27 -8.17 -7.60
C GLY A 107 -14.65 -8.89 -8.81
N ASN A 108 -13.38 -9.28 -8.70
CA ASN A 108 -12.72 -10.07 -9.74
C ASN A 108 -13.38 -11.42 -9.95
N ARG A 109 -13.74 -12.15 -8.89
CA ARG A 109 -14.43 -13.44 -9.01
C ARG A 109 -15.78 -13.30 -9.70
N HIS A 110 -16.57 -12.30 -9.29
CA HIS A 110 -17.90 -12.06 -9.85
C HIS A 110 -17.82 -11.69 -11.33
N LEU A 111 -16.95 -10.74 -11.69
CA LEU A 111 -16.85 -10.25 -13.06
C LEU A 111 -16.21 -11.28 -13.99
N ASN A 112 -15.19 -12.02 -13.54
CA ASN A 112 -14.62 -13.12 -14.33
C ASN A 112 -15.67 -14.19 -14.66
N ALA A 113 -16.58 -14.52 -13.72
CA ALA A 113 -17.66 -15.46 -14.02
C ALA A 113 -18.55 -14.97 -15.18
N SER A 114 -18.88 -13.69 -15.23
CA SER A 114 -19.67 -13.10 -16.33
C SER A 114 -18.91 -13.09 -17.67
N PHE A 115 -17.61 -12.75 -17.66
CA PHE A 115 -16.80 -12.75 -18.88
C PHE A 115 -16.53 -14.16 -19.42
N HIS A 116 -16.42 -15.18 -18.56
CA HIS A 116 -16.30 -16.58 -18.98
C HIS A 116 -17.62 -17.19 -19.48
N GLN A 117 -18.77 -16.77 -18.97
CA GLN A 117 -20.08 -17.21 -19.48
C GLN A 117 -20.33 -16.68 -20.90
N ASN A 118 -20.03 -15.40 -21.14
CA ASN A 118 -20.23 -14.79 -22.46
C ASN A 118 -19.33 -15.39 -23.55
N SER A 119 -18.08 -15.71 -23.20
CA SER A 119 -17.14 -16.33 -24.15
C SER A 119 -17.50 -17.77 -24.52
N ARG A 120 -18.19 -18.52 -23.63
CA ARG A 120 -18.75 -19.85 -23.95
C ARG A 120 -20.01 -19.77 -24.82
N THR A 121 -20.89 -18.80 -24.55
CA THR A 121 -22.11 -18.60 -25.34
C THR A 121 -21.78 -18.14 -26.77
N ALA A 122 -20.82 -17.22 -26.94
CA ALA A 122 -20.37 -16.76 -28.26
C ALA A 122 -19.84 -17.90 -29.14
N ARG A 123 -18.96 -18.76 -28.59
CA ARG A 123 -18.42 -19.92 -29.31
C ARG A 123 -19.49 -20.94 -29.69
N ARG A 124 -20.56 -21.07 -28.89
CA ARG A 124 -21.66 -22.00 -29.16
C ARG A 124 -22.58 -21.53 -30.29
N ILE A 125 -22.78 -20.22 -30.45
CA ILE A 125 -23.57 -19.65 -31.55
C ILE A 125 -22.83 -19.79 -32.88
N GLU A 126 -21.51 -19.57 -32.88
CA GLU A 126 -20.66 -19.76 -34.06
C GLU A 126 -20.65 -21.22 -34.53
N SER A 127 -20.63 -22.20 -33.61
CA SER A 127 -20.67 -23.63 -33.96
C SER A 127 -22.02 -24.15 -34.47
N ILE A 128 -23.11 -23.40 -34.26
CA ILE A 128 -24.46 -23.77 -34.73
C ILE A 128 -24.76 -23.11 -36.10
N SER A 129 -23.98 -22.09 -36.48
CA SER A 129 -24.18 -21.31 -37.70
C SER A 129 -23.23 -21.72 -38.85
N ALA A 130 -22.48 -22.81 -38.67
CA ALA A 130 -21.57 -23.42 -39.64
C ALA A 130 -22.05 -24.84 -39.97
#